data_AF-A0A811Q2G2-F1
#
_entry.id   AF-A0A811Q2G2-F1
#
_cell.length_a   1.000
_cell.length_b   1.000
_cell.length_c   1.000
_cell.angle_alpha   90.00
_cell.angle_beta   90.00
_cell.angle_gamma   90.00
#
_symmetry.space_group_name_H-M   'P 1'
#
loop_
_entity.id
_entity.type
_entity.pdbx_description
1 polymer ?
#
loop_
_entity_poly.entity_id
_entity_poly.type
_entity_poly.pdbx_seq_one_letter_code
_entity_poly.pdbx_strand_id
1 'polypeptide(L)'
;MAKRLAAAEKEVLIEVVRFTQKNGLSGCDGGWKDFLARNDRKFGASLSDPRKRTRDVLLAFVQTFYKDFQKYFGKLVKRHKERSAVQQYMTDFPDEVSPEQKLVQLTAEHPEYRKHYCFPSYQEAKLDILANPLKTITDYRTHITGVSKKDLEGVTSSLVDVQKSLKRMLSKENILIGHSLHRDLCALKIDYSQVIDTAYIFKYANLPTTASPSLKSLCKVREQSIKRLADVRITL
;
A
#
# COMPACT_ATOMS: atom_id res chain seq x y z
N MET A 1 -8.36 10.07 -17.35
CA MET A 1 -7.23 9.62 -16.50
C MET A 1 -6.17 10.72 -16.36
N ALA A 2 -5.67 11.29 -17.45
CA ALA A 2 -4.84 12.51 -17.45
C ALA A 2 -5.45 13.69 -16.67
N LYS A 3 -6.79 13.84 -16.74
CA LYS A 3 -7.54 14.84 -15.94
C LYS A 3 -7.31 14.76 -14.42
N ARG A 4 -7.00 13.58 -13.85
CA ARG A 4 -6.79 13.43 -12.39
C ARG A 4 -5.46 14.01 -11.95
N LEU A 5 -4.38 13.76 -12.70
CA LEU A 5 -3.06 14.34 -12.44
C LEU A 5 -3.10 15.86 -12.64
N ALA A 6 -3.80 16.31 -13.68
CA ALA A 6 -4.02 17.73 -13.94
C ALA A 6 -4.85 18.46 -12.87
N ALA A 7 -5.54 17.74 -11.98
CA ALA A 7 -6.27 18.29 -10.83
C ALA A 7 -5.59 17.99 -9.49
N ALA A 8 -4.34 17.49 -9.51
CA ALA A 8 -3.56 17.26 -8.31
C ALA A 8 -3.04 18.59 -7.74
N GLU A 9 -2.99 18.68 -6.42
CA GLU A 9 -2.34 19.77 -5.70
C GLU A 9 -0.82 19.64 -5.79
N LYS A 10 -0.12 20.77 -5.60
CA LYS A 10 1.34 20.82 -5.69
C LYS A 10 2.01 19.82 -4.72
N GLU A 11 1.54 19.74 -3.48
CA GLU A 11 2.11 18.85 -2.46
C GLU A 11 2.02 17.38 -2.85
N VAL A 12 0.88 16.98 -3.43
CA VAL A 12 0.71 15.60 -3.92
C VAL A 12 1.65 15.30 -5.08
N LEU A 13 1.85 16.26 -6.00
CA LEU A 13 2.81 16.10 -7.08
C LEU A 13 4.25 16.02 -6.57
N ILE A 14 4.62 16.78 -5.53
CA ILE A 14 5.93 16.67 -4.87
C ILE A 14 6.16 15.26 -4.35
N GLU A 15 5.16 14.65 -3.70
CA GLU A 15 5.26 13.26 -3.23
C GLU A 15 5.46 12.27 -4.38
N VAL A 16 4.74 12.46 -5.48
CA VAL A 16 4.89 11.61 -6.67
C VAL A 16 6.30 11.72 -7.24
N VAL A 17 6.86 12.92 -7.39
CA VAL A 17 8.23 13.10 -7.90
C VAL A 17 9.27 12.52 -6.93
N ARG A 18 9.10 12.69 -5.61
CA ARG A 18 9.98 12.05 -4.62
C ARG A 18 9.93 10.53 -4.71
N PHE A 19 8.74 9.98 -4.94
CA PHE A 19 8.57 8.55 -5.16
C PHE A 19 9.35 8.09 -6.40
N THR A 20 9.29 8.82 -7.51
CA THR A 20 10.06 8.44 -8.72
C THR A 20 11.56 8.54 -8.49
N GLN A 21 12.04 9.58 -7.79
CA GLN A 21 13.45 9.72 -7.42
C GLN A 21 13.95 8.57 -6.54
N LYS A 22 13.19 8.21 -5.50
CA LYS A 22 13.54 7.14 -4.56
C LYS A 22 13.63 5.76 -5.23
N ASN A 23 12.79 5.53 -6.25
CA ASN A 23 12.71 4.25 -6.96
C ASN A 23 13.46 4.25 -8.30
N GLY A 24 14.22 5.31 -8.63
CA GLY A 24 14.98 5.38 -9.87
C GLY A 24 14.13 5.37 -11.14
N LEU A 25 12.87 5.80 -11.07
CA LEU A 25 11.94 5.78 -12.20
C LEU A 25 12.18 6.97 -13.13
N SER A 26 12.06 6.73 -14.44
CA SER A 26 12.26 7.72 -15.50
C SER A 26 11.12 7.70 -16.52
N GLY A 27 10.84 8.88 -17.08
CA GLY A 27 9.90 9.05 -18.20
C GLY A 27 10.65 9.09 -19.54
N CYS A 28 9.96 9.51 -20.61
CA CYS A 28 10.57 9.68 -21.93
C CYS A 28 11.71 10.71 -21.94
N ASP A 29 11.68 11.67 -21.02
CA ASP A 29 12.69 12.72 -20.89
C ASP A 29 13.80 12.36 -19.87
N GLY A 30 13.85 11.10 -19.44
CA GLY A 30 14.80 10.63 -18.44
C GLY A 30 14.30 10.78 -17.00
N GLY A 31 15.23 10.74 -16.05
CA GLY A 31 14.94 10.95 -14.64
C GLY A 31 14.63 12.42 -14.35
N TRP A 32 14.25 12.72 -13.10
CA TRP A 32 13.90 14.07 -12.68
C TRP A 32 15.00 15.12 -12.99
N LYS A 33 16.27 14.76 -12.78
CA LYS A 33 17.40 15.67 -13.07
C LYS A 33 17.58 15.91 -14.57
N ASP A 34 17.43 14.87 -15.40
CA ASP A 34 17.54 14.96 -16.86
C ASP A 34 16.43 15.83 -17.43
N PHE A 35 15.21 15.62 -16.93
CA PHE A 35 14.05 16.45 -17.28
C PHE A 35 14.30 17.92 -16.94
N LEU A 36 14.76 18.21 -15.71
CA LEU A 36 15.03 19.58 -15.28
C LEU A 36 16.12 20.25 -16.12
N ALA A 37 17.18 19.53 -16.48
CA ALA A 37 18.27 20.07 -17.32
C ALA A 37 17.77 20.54 -18.70
N ARG A 38 16.77 19.86 -19.26
CA ARG A 38 16.22 20.17 -20.60
C ARG A 38 15.06 21.17 -20.54
N ASN A 39 14.22 21.08 -19.51
CA ASN A 39 12.91 21.73 -19.49
C ASN A 39 12.81 22.89 -18.47
N ASP A 40 13.75 23.05 -17.53
CA ASP A 40 13.76 24.13 -16.55
C ASP A 40 14.98 25.03 -16.73
N ARG A 41 14.85 26.04 -17.59
CA ARG A 41 15.92 27.02 -17.87
C ARG A 41 16.23 27.95 -16.70
N LYS A 42 15.34 28.07 -15.72
CA LYS A 42 15.48 29.03 -14.61
C LYS A 42 16.41 28.50 -13.51
N PHE A 43 16.26 27.23 -13.17
CA PHE A 43 17.04 26.60 -12.10
C PHE A 43 17.83 25.37 -12.56
N GLY A 44 17.42 24.70 -13.64
CA GLY A 44 18.08 23.49 -14.14
C GLY A 44 18.21 22.37 -13.11
N ALA A 45 19.20 21.49 -13.31
CA ALA A 45 19.44 20.33 -12.45
C ALA A 45 20.15 20.67 -11.11
N SER A 46 20.68 21.88 -10.95
CA SER A 46 21.43 22.29 -9.75
C SER A 46 20.57 22.31 -8.48
N LEU A 47 19.26 22.54 -8.62
CA LEU A 47 18.31 22.55 -7.50
C LEU A 47 17.26 21.43 -7.66
N SER A 48 17.62 20.18 -7.40
CA SER A 48 16.73 19.03 -7.68
C SER A 48 15.59 18.77 -6.67
N ASP A 49 15.41 19.58 -5.62
CA ASP A 49 14.30 19.41 -4.67
C ASP A 49 12.95 19.76 -5.32
N PRO A 50 12.00 18.80 -5.46
CA PRO A 50 10.70 19.06 -6.07
C PRO A 50 9.89 20.15 -5.37
N ARG A 51 10.09 20.38 -4.06
CA ARG A 51 9.41 21.47 -3.31
C ARG A 51 9.70 22.85 -3.89
N LYS A 52 10.89 23.01 -4.47
CA LYS A 52 11.38 24.27 -5.05
C LYS A 52 10.86 24.49 -6.46
N ARG A 53 10.00 23.63 -7.00
CA ARG A 53 9.41 23.76 -8.34
C ARG A 53 7.95 24.17 -8.32
N THR A 54 7.53 24.77 -9.43
CA THR A 54 6.11 25.10 -9.63
C THR A 54 5.32 23.83 -9.87
N ARG A 55 4.02 23.91 -9.60
CA ARG A 55 3.09 22.81 -9.85
C ARG A 55 3.14 22.33 -11.31
N ASP A 56 3.27 23.25 -12.25
CA ASP A 56 3.24 22.94 -13.69
C ASP A 56 4.52 22.20 -14.13
N VAL A 57 5.68 22.54 -13.59
CA VAL A 57 6.94 21.81 -13.84
C VAL A 57 6.85 20.38 -13.30
N LEU A 58 6.29 20.20 -12.09
CA LEU A 58 6.07 18.87 -11.51
C LEU A 58 5.09 18.05 -12.35
N LEU A 59 3.98 18.66 -12.78
CA LEU A 59 2.97 18.00 -13.60
C LEU A 59 3.55 17.61 -14.97
N ALA A 60 4.31 18.50 -15.61
CA ALA A 60 4.97 18.24 -16.89
C ALA A 60 5.91 17.04 -16.80
N PHE A 61 6.74 16.95 -15.76
CA PHE A 61 7.58 15.78 -15.53
C PHE A 61 6.77 14.49 -15.36
N VAL A 62 5.73 14.51 -14.51
CA VAL A 62 4.87 13.32 -14.32
C VAL A 62 4.18 12.90 -15.63
N GLN A 63 3.90 13.84 -16.53
CA GLN A 63 3.35 13.58 -17.85
C GLN A 63 4.34 12.97 -18.85
N THR A 64 5.65 13.00 -18.58
CA THR A 64 6.66 12.31 -19.42
C THR A 64 6.62 10.79 -19.28
N PHE A 65 5.98 10.26 -18.23
CA PHE A 65 5.88 8.82 -18.01
C PHE A 65 4.87 8.17 -18.95
N TYR A 66 5.04 6.88 -19.24
CA TYR A 66 4.07 6.09 -20.00
C TYR A 66 2.67 6.09 -19.35
N LYS A 67 1.62 5.89 -20.16
CA LYS A 67 0.21 5.95 -19.72
C LYS A 67 -0.09 5.06 -18.50
N ASP A 68 0.55 3.89 -18.38
CA ASP A 68 0.35 2.98 -17.25
C ASP A 68 0.91 3.55 -15.93
N PHE A 69 2.06 4.21 -15.98
CA PHE A 69 2.61 4.96 -14.86
C PHE A 69 1.76 6.17 -14.51
N GLN A 70 1.30 6.93 -15.51
CA GLN A 70 0.37 8.03 -15.28
C GLN A 70 -0.93 7.55 -14.60
N LYS A 71 -1.44 6.39 -15.00
CA LYS A 71 -2.57 5.72 -14.35
C LYS A 71 -2.26 5.37 -12.91
N TYR A 72 -1.06 4.85 -12.62
CA TYR A 72 -0.62 4.58 -11.26
C TYR A 72 -0.50 5.86 -10.41
N PHE A 73 0.19 6.89 -10.89
CA PHE A 73 0.27 8.18 -10.18
C PHE A 73 -1.12 8.77 -9.95
N GLY A 74 -2.04 8.62 -10.90
CA GLY A 74 -3.44 9.03 -10.73
C GLY A 74 -4.17 8.29 -9.59
N LYS A 75 -3.79 7.04 -9.28
CA LYS A 75 -4.28 6.31 -8.10
C LYS A 75 -3.66 6.86 -6.81
N LEU A 76 -2.37 7.19 -6.81
CA LEU A 76 -1.71 7.82 -5.66
C LEU A 76 -2.34 9.15 -5.29
N VAL A 77 -2.59 10.00 -6.30
CA VAL A 77 -3.28 11.28 -6.13
C VAL A 77 -4.66 11.08 -5.52
N LYS A 78 -5.43 10.11 -6.06
CA LYS A 78 -6.76 9.80 -5.56
C LYS A 78 -6.72 9.38 -4.08
N ARG A 79 -5.80 8.49 -3.72
CA ARG A 79 -5.64 8.01 -2.33
C ARG A 79 -5.28 9.10 -1.37
N HIS A 80 -4.37 9.99 -1.76
CA HIS A 80 -4.01 11.13 -0.93
C HIS A 80 -5.25 11.98 -0.63
N LYS A 81 -6.06 12.29 -1.65
CA LYS A 81 -7.32 13.03 -1.46
C LYS A 81 -8.31 12.29 -0.55
N GLU A 82 -8.52 11.00 -0.78
CA GLU A 82 -9.42 10.19 0.06
C GLU A 82 -8.95 10.16 1.52
N ARG A 83 -7.63 10.04 1.76
CA ARG A 83 -7.06 10.05 3.11
C ARG A 83 -7.17 11.43 3.78
N SER A 84 -6.88 12.51 3.05
CA SER A 84 -7.03 13.87 3.56
C SER A 84 -8.48 14.16 3.96
N ALA A 85 -9.45 13.71 3.16
CA ALA A 85 -10.87 13.86 3.48
C ALA A 85 -11.28 13.05 4.71
N VAL A 86 -10.80 11.81 4.85
CA VAL A 86 -11.04 11.00 6.06
C VAL A 86 -10.43 11.66 7.29
N GLN A 87 -9.18 12.14 7.19
CA GLN A 87 -8.52 12.82 8.30
C GLN A 87 -9.32 14.04 8.76
N GLN A 88 -9.76 14.86 7.81
CA GLN A 88 -10.56 16.04 8.09
C GLN A 88 -11.88 15.67 8.76
N TYR A 89 -12.61 14.69 8.24
CA TYR A 89 -13.85 14.20 8.85
C TYR A 89 -13.64 13.72 10.29
N MET A 90 -12.56 12.95 10.56
CA MET A 90 -12.26 12.48 11.92
C MET A 90 -11.89 13.61 12.88
N THR A 91 -11.30 14.70 12.37
CA THR A 91 -11.00 15.91 13.15
C THR A 91 -12.26 16.71 13.42
N ASP A 92 -13.16 16.83 12.45
CA ASP A 92 -14.39 17.61 12.55
C ASP A 92 -15.47 16.89 13.40
N PHE A 93 -15.49 15.55 13.39
CA PHE A 93 -16.52 14.73 14.05
C PHE A 93 -15.92 13.58 14.91
N PRO A 94 -15.10 13.87 15.93
CA PRO A 94 -14.35 12.85 16.67
C PRO A 94 -15.23 11.80 17.39
N ASP A 95 -16.44 12.19 17.79
CA ASP A 95 -17.41 11.35 18.50
C ASP A 95 -18.23 10.44 17.57
N GLU A 96 -18.29 10.75 16.26
CA GLU A 96 -19.03 9.95 15.27
C GLU A 96 -18.18 8.81 14.67
N VAL A 97 -16.86 8.83 14.90
CA VAL A 97 -15.94 7.84 14.33
C VAL A 97 -16.01 6.52 15.10
N SER A 98 -16.48 5.47 14.43
CA SER A 98 -16.47 4.10 14.95
C SER A 98 -15.08 3.62 15.37
N PRO A 99 -14.96 2.75 16.39
CA PRO A 99 -13.69 2.15 16.80
C PRO A 99 -12.93 1.46 15.64
N GLU A 100 -13.64 0.82 14.73
CA GLU A 100 -13.08 0.14 13.57
C GLU A 100 -12.41 1.12 12.60
N GLN A 101 -13.03 2.27 12.34
CA GLN A 101 -12.43 3.31 11.52
C GLN A 101 -11.20 3.94 12.18
N LYS A 102 -11.19 4.05 13.52
CA LYS A 102 -9.97 4.46 14.26
C LYS A 102 -8.82 3.46 14.03
N LEU A 103 -9.10 2.16 13.99
CA LEU A 103 -8.08 1.13 13.72
C LEU A 103 -7.60 1.13 12.26
N VAL A 104 -8.48 1.40 11.29
CA VAL A 104 -8.11 1.62 9.89
C VAL A 104 -7.14 2.79 9.78
N GLN A 105 -7.44 3.89 10.47
CA GLN A 105 -6.57 5.06 10.47
C GLN A 105 -5.21 4.80 11.13
N LEU A 106 -5.17 4.12 12.28
CA LEU A 106 -3.92 3.71 12.93
C LEU A 106 -3.05 2.84 11.99
N THR A 107 -3.68 1.95 11.23
CA THR A 107 -2.99 1.16 10.20
C THR A 107 -2.39 2.07 9.12
N ALA A 108 -3.14 3.04 8.62
CA ALA A 108 -2.70 3.95 7.57
C ALA A 108 -1.60 4.92 8.03
N GLU A 109 -1.60 5.34 9.29
CA GLU A 109 -0.61 6.24 9.91
C GLU A 109 0.73 5.58 10.22
N HIS A 110 0.77 4.25 10.23
CA HIS A 110 2.02 3.54 10.45
C HIS A 110 3.10 3.99 9.44
N PRO A 111 4.34 4.32 9.88
CA PRO A 111 5.39 4.84 8.99
C PRO A 111 5.68 3.95 7.79
N GLU A 112 5.60 2.63 7.99
CA GLU A 112 5.84 1.63 6.96
C GLU A 112 4.63 1.38 6.04
N TYR A 113 3.43 1.89 6.36
CA TYR A 113 2.23 1.66 5.54
C TYR A 113 2.42 2.19 4.12
N ARG A 114 2.96 3.41 3.98
CA ARG A 114 3.22 4.03 2.67
C ARG A 114 4.24 3.24 1.84
N LYS A 115 5.12 2.45 2.47
CA LYS A 115 6.09 1.61 1.77
C LYS A 115 5.46 0.30 1.29
N HIS A 116 4.59 -0.29 2.11
CA HIS A 116 4.06 -1.64 1.87
C HIS A 116 2.69 -1.68 1.19
N TYR A 117 1.85 -0.67 1.36
CA TYR A 117 0.49 -0.59 0.79
C TYR A 117 0.39 0.36 -0.42
N CYS A 118 1.47 1.07 -0.76
CA CYS A 118 1.54 1.92 -1.94
C CYS A 118 1.97 1.10 -3.16
N PHE A 119 1.06 0.26 -3.67
CA PHE A 119 1.39 -0.64 -4.78
C PHE A 119 1.40 0.10 -6.14
N PRO A 120 2.54 0.15 -6.86
CA PRO A 120 2.50 0.26 -8.32
C PRO A 120 1.61 -0.86 -8.80
N SER A 121 0.52 -0.55 -9.51
CA SER A 121 -0.20 -1.64 -10.18
C SER A 121 0.76 -2.23 -11.20
N TYR A 122 1.25 -3.44 -10.90
CA TYR A 122 2.19 -4.29 -11.62
C TYR A 122 1.76 -4.64 -13.06
N GLN A 123 1.41 -3.67 -13.89
CA GLN A 123 1.70 -3.80 -15.32
C GLN A 123 3.21 -3.72 -15.58
N GLU A 124 4.01 -3.34 -14.58
CA GLU A 124 5.46 -3.59 -14.52
C GLU A 124 5.83 -4.93 -13.88
N ALA A 125 4.99 -5.95 -14.06
CA ALA A 125 5.53 -7.28 -14.34
C ALA A 125 5.97 -7.37 -15.82
N LYS A 126 6.53 -6.29 -16.39
CA LYS A 126 7.12 -6.27 -17.73
C LYS A 126 8.54 -6.90 -17.75
N LEU A 127 8.94 -7.56 -16.66
CA LEU A 127 10.02 -8.55 -16.71
C LEU A 127 9.55 -10.00 -16.49
N ASP A 128 8.37 -10.24 -15.92
CA ASP A 128 7.93 -11.62 -15.63
C ASP A 128 6.76 -12.11 -16.51
N ILE A 129 6.06 -11.23 -17.24
CA ILE A 129 4.94 -11.64 -18.13
C ILE A 129 5.44 -12.12 -19.50
N LEU A 130 6.72 -11.90 -19.85
CA LEU A 130 7.38 -12.65 -20.92
C LEU A 130 7.90 -14.02 -20.46
N ALA A 131 7.76 -14.36 -19.17
CA ALA A 131 8.20 -15.62 -18.58
C ALA A 131 7.01 -16.42 -18.04
N ASN A 132 6.25 -17.00 -18.97
CA ASN A 132 5.45 -18.22 -18.80
C ASN A 132 4.47 -18.26 -17.59
N PRO A 133 3.14 -18.14 -17.81
CA PRO A 133 2.13 -18.30 -16.76
C PRO A 133 2.01 -19.74 -16.19
N LEU A 134 2.87 -20.67 -16.62
CA LEU A 134 2.97 -22.06 -16.16
C LEU A 134 4.24 -22.32 -15.33
N LYS A 135 4.69 -21.37 -14.51
CA LYS A 135 5.79 -21.65 -13.57
C LYS A 135 5.33 -22.73 -12.58
N THR A 136 5.93 -23.90 -12.69
CA THR A 136 5.68 -25.04 -11.80
C THR A 136 6.01 -24.62 -10.36
N ILE A 137 5.12 -24.92 -9.41
CA ILE A 137 5.38 -24.65 -7.99
C ILE A 137 6.55 -25.53 -7.57
N THR A 138 7.68 -24.91 -7.20
CA THR A 138 8.89 -25.61 -6.77
C THR A 138 8.85 -25.99 -5.30
N ASP A 139 8.12 -25.23 -4.48
CA ASP A 139 7.93 -25.48 -3.05
C ASP A 139 6.53 -25.01 -2.62
N TYR A 140 5.71 -25.94 -2.13
CA TYR A 140 4.35 -25.69 -1.67
C TYR A 140 4.30 -25.15 -0.23
N ARG A 141 5.42 -25.23 0.50
CA ARG A 141 5.52 -24.90 1.93
C ARG A 141 4.42 -25.56 2.74
N THR A 142 4.13 -26.83 2.46
CA THR A 142 3.00 -27.57 3.05
C THR A 142 3.03 -27.56 4.59
N HIS A 143 4.22 -27.55 5.21
CA HIS A 143 4.37 -27.44 6.66
C HIS A 143 3.87 -26.10 7.26
N ILE A 144 3.72 -25.06 6.44
CA ILE A 144 3.18 -23.74 6.79
C ILE A 144 1.75 -23.57 6.29
N THR A 145 1.51 -23.90 5.02
CA THR A 145 0.24 -23.62 4.33
C THR A 145 -0.81 -24.71 4.55
N GLY A 146 -0.38 -25.92 4.91
CA GLY A 146 -1.22 -27.12 4.89
C GLY A 146 -1.56 -27.62 3.47
N VAL A 147 -1.13 -26.92 2.42
CA VAL A 147 -1.46 -27.22 1.02
C VAL A 147 -0.40 -28.12 0.42
N SER A 148 -0.82 -29.28 -0.08
CA SER A 148 -0.01 -30.24 -0.83
C SER A 148 -0.22 -30.09 -2.33
N LYS A 149 0.62 -30.76 -3.12
CA LYS A 149 0.44 -30.84 -4.58
C LYS A 149 -0.93 -31.43 -4.96
N LYS A 150 -1.42 -32.42 -4.20
CA LYS A 150 -2.70 -33.10 -4.45
C LYS A 150 -3.90 -32.16 -4.26
N ASP A 151 -3.82 -31.24 -3.31
CA ASP A 151 -4.88 -30.27 -3.06
C ASP A 151 -5.05 -29.25 -4.20
N LEU A 152 -4.04 -29.16 -5.08
CA LEU A 152 -4.04 -28.29 -6.25
C LEU A 152 -4.33 -29.06 -7.55
N GLU A 153 -4.47 -30.39 -7.48
CA GLU A 153 -4.90 -31.19 -8.64
C GLU A 153 -6.36 -30.86 -8.98
N GLY A 154 -6.61 -30.47 -10.24
CA GLY A 154 -7.95 -30.11 -10.71
C GLY A 154 -8.41 -28.69 -10.37
N VAL A 155 -7.60 -27.88 -9.68
CA VAL A 155 -7.92 -26.46 -9.46
C VAL A 155 -7.77 -25.69 -10.78
N THR A 156 -8.90 -25.24 -11.33
CA THR A 156 -8.94 -24.45 -12.58
C THR A 156 -9.07 -22.95 -12.35
N SER A 157 -9.29 -22.52 -11.11
CA SER A 157 -9.50 -21.12 -10.75
C SER A 157 -8.26 -20.28 -11.05
N SER A 158 -8.40 -19.28 -11.90
CA SER A 158 -7.32 -18.35 -12.21
C SER A 158 -7.20 -17.24 -11.16
N LEU A 159 -6.07 -16.54 -11.14
CA LEU A 159 -5.91 -15.33 -10.33
C LEU A 159 -7.01 -14.30 -10.63
N VAL A 160 -7.46 -14.22 -11.88
CA VAL A 160 -8.52 -13.29 -12.30
C VAL A 160 -9.85 -13.66 -11.64
N ASP A 161 -10.16 -14.95 -11.52
CA ASP A 161 -11.39 -15.44 -10.88
C ASP A 161 -11.38 -15.13 -9.38
N VAL A 162 -10.25 -15.39 -8.71
CA VAL A 162 -10.06 -15.05 -7.29
C VAL A 162 -10.19 -13.55 -7.08
N GLN A 163 -9.53 -12.73 -7.90
CA GLN A 163 -9.64 -11.27 -7.85
C GLN A 163 -11.08 -10.79 -8.07
N LYS A 164 -11.81 -11.37 -9.02
CA LYS A 164 -13.21 -11.01 -9.30
C LYS A 164 -14.09 -11.35 -8.10
N SER A 165 -13.89 -12.51 -7.48
CA SER A 165 -14.65 -12.91 -6.29
C SER A 165 -14.36 -11.99 -5.12
N LEU A 166 -13.07 -11.75 -4.82
CA LEU A 166 -12.67 -10.86 -3.74
C LEU A 166 -13.13 -9.42 -3.96
N LYS A 167 -13.07 -8.88 -5.17
CA LYS A 167 -13.57 -7.53 -5.46
C LYS A 167 -15.07 -7.35 -5.21
N ARG A 168 -15.88 -8.42 -5.34
CA ARG A 168 -17.30 -8.36 -4.94
C ARG A 168 -17.47 -8.24 -3.44
N MET A 169 -16.58 -8.88 -2.66
CA MET A 169 -16.60 -8.81 -1.21
C MET A 169 -15.93 -7.53 -0.67
N LEU A 170 -14.92 -7.00 -1.35
CA LEU A 170 -14.19 -5.80 -0.96
C LEU A 170 -14.89 -4.54 -1.47
N SER A 171 -16.10 -4.29 -0.98
CA SER A 171 -16.80 -3.01 -1.18
C SER A 171 -16.13 -1.88 -0.38
N LYS A 172 -16.53 -0.63 -0.62
CA LYS A 172 -16.04 0.52 0.17
C LYS A 172 -16.51 0.52 1.62
N GLU A 173 -17.56 -0.24 1.91
CA GLU A 173 -18.21 -0.31 3.24
C GLU A 173 -17.56 -1.37 4.12
N ASN A 174 -16.90 -2.36 3.50
CA ASN A 174 -16.27 -3.44 4.23
C ASN A 174 -14.88 -3.03 4.70
N ILE A 175 -14.44 -3.64 5.80
CA ILE A 175 -13.09 -3.48 6.34
C ILE A 175 -12.40 -4.84 6.30
N LEU A 176 -11.25 -4.90 5.65
CA LEU A 176 -10.42 -6.11 5.60
C LEU A 176 -9.50 -6.14 6.82
N ILE A 177 -9.60 -7.20 7.61
CA ILE A 177 -8.82 -7.36 8.85
C ILE A 177 -7.84 -8.52 8.67
N GLY A 178 -6.60 -8.33 9.09
CA GLY A 178 -5.59 -9.38 9.01
C GLY A 178 -4.24 -9.00 9.59
N HIS A 179 -3.23 -9.81 9.30
CA HIS A 179 -1.88 -9.64 9.84
C HIS A 179 -0.86 -9.64 8.70
N SER A 180 -0.15 -8.52 8.52
CA SER A 180 0.73 -8.29 7.37
C SER A 180 0.01 -8.39 6.00
N LEU A 181 -1.22 -7.88 5.92
CA LEU A 181 -2.10 -7.99 4.75
C LEU A 181 -1.52 -7.43 3.46
N HIS A 182 -0.54 -6.52 3.53
CA HIS A 182 0.20 -6.06 2.36
C HIS A 182 0.82 -7.22 1.56
N ARG A 183 1.23 -8.31 2.22
CA ARG A 183 1.80 -9.49 1.55
C ARG A 183 0.74 -10.20 0.71
N ASP A 184 -0.44 -10.40 1.29
CA ASP A 184 -1.55 -11.08 0.66
C ASP A 184 -2.12 -10.25 -0.49
N LEU A 185 -2.38 -8.96 -0.25
CA LEU A 185 -2.87 -8.02 -1.27
C LEU A 185 -1.87 -7.85 -2.42
N CYS A 186 -0.57 -7.87 -2.14
CA CYS A 186 0.47 -7.86 -3.17
C CYS A 186 0.43 -9.12 -4.04
N ALA A 187 0.38 -10.31 -3.42
CA ALA A 187 0.29 -11.59 -4.13
C ALA A 187 -0.98 -11.67 -5.00
N LEU A 188 -2.09 -11.15 -4.49
CA LEU A 188 -3.37 -11.07 -5.19
C LEU A 188 -3.44 -9.93 -6.21
N LYS A 189 -2.47 -9.01 -6.22
CA LYS A 189 -2.48 -7.79 -7.03
C LYS A 189 -3.75 -6.96 -6.83
N ILE A 190 -4.26 -6.91 -5.61
CA ILE A 190 -5.45 -6.16 -5.21
C ILE A 190 -5.04 -4.91 -4.47
N ASP A 191 -5.70 -3.81 -4.82
CA ASP A 191 -5.44 -2.49 -4.27
C ASP A 191 -6.60 -2.07 -3.37
N TYR A 192 -6.44 -2.16 -2.05
CA TYR A 192 -7.51 -1.93 -1.08
C TYR A 192 -7.00 -1.16 0.14
N SER A 193 -7.76 -0.16 0.60
CA SER A 193 -7.32 0.79 1.64
C SER A 193 -8.10 0.71 2.96
N GLN A 194 -9.31 0.13 2.96
CA GLN A 194 -10.09 -0.10 4.18
C GLN A 194 -9.54 -1.34 4.90
N VAL A 195 -8.35 -1.20 5.50
CA VAL A 195 -7.57 -2.30 6.06
C VAL A 195 -7.22 -2.05 7.51
N ILE A 196 -7.43 -3.06 8.36
CA ILE A 196 -6.91 -3.15 9.72
C ILE A 196 -5.76 -4.18 9.68
N ASP A 197 -4.52 -3.69 9.72
CA ASP A 197 -3.34 -4.55 9.78
C ASP A 197 -2.85 -4.64 11.23
N THR A 198 -3.14 -5.77 11.85
CA THR A 198 -2.77 -6.05 13.25
C THR A 198 -1.26 -5.98 13.48
N ALA A 199 -0.44 -6.20 12.45
CA ALA A 199 1.01 -6.07 12.53
C ALA A 199 1.49 -4.61 12.74
N TYR A 200 0.66 -3.62 12.36
CA TYR A 200 0.94 -2.20 12.53
C TYR A 200 0.26 -1.59 13.74
N ILE A 201 -0.88 -2.16 14.15
CA ILE A 201 -1.66 -1.68 15.31
C ILE A 201 -1.00 -2.11 16.62
N PHE A 202 -0.62 -3.38 16.75
CA PHE A 202 -0.12 -3.90 18.01
C PHE A 202 1.41 -3.83 18.05
N LYS A 203 1.94 -3.28 19.15
CA LYS A 203 3.37 -3.23 19.47
C LYS A 203 3.58 -3.69 20.92
N TYR A 204 4.79 -4.15 21.22
CA TYR A 204 5.24 -4.38 22.60
C TYR A 204 6.36 -3.42 22.93
N ALA A 205 6.50 -3.06 24.22
CA ALA A 205 7.41 -2.02 24.70
C ALA A 205 8.87 -2.16 24.24
N ASN A 206 9.31 -3.38 23.86
CA ASN A 206 10.69 -3.69 23.50
C ASN A 206 10.92 -3.90 21.99
N LEU A 207 9.92 -3.65 21.14
CA LEU A 207 10.09 -3.74 19.68
C LEU A 207 10.51 -2.38 19.11
N PRO A 208 11.52 -2.35 18.21
CA PRO A 208 11.80 -1.16 17.41
C PRO A 208 10.53 -0.65 16.73
N THR A 209 10.41 0.67 16.53
CA THR A 209 9.24 1.29 15.90
C THR A 209 8.93 0.76 14.50
N THR A 210 9.94 0.20 13.81
CA THR A 210 9.88 -0.41 12.48
C THR A 210 9.62 -1.92 12.48
N ALA A 211 9.71 -2.58 13.65
CA ALA A 211 9.48 -4.01 13.78
C ALA A 211 8.01 -4.30 14.07
N SER A 212 7.47 -5.34 13.45
CA SER A 212 6.11 -5.83 13.70
C SER A 212 6.17 -7.14 14.48
N PRO A 213 5.29 -7.34 15.49
CA PRO A 213 5.21 -8.61 16.20
C PRO A 213 4.66 -9.70 15.29
N SER A 214 5.08 -10.95 15.50
CA SER A 214 4.46 -12.08 14.83
C SER A 214 3.04 -12.33 15.37
N LEU A 215 2.14 -12.84 14.52
CA LEU A 215 0.80 -13.24 14.95
C LEU A 215 0.84 -14.25 16.12
N LYS A 216 1.78 -15.20 16.10
CA LYS A 216 1.99 -16.17 17.18
C LYS A 216 2.31 -15.48 18.52
N SER A 217 3.12 -14.43 18.49
CA SER A 217 3.42 -13.63 19.68
C SER A 217 2.19 -12.86 20.17
N LEU A 218 1.41 -12.29 19.24
CA LEU A 218 0.15 -11.59 19.55
C LEU A 218 -0.84 -12.49 20.29
N CYS A 219 -1.05 -13.71 19.80
CA CYS A 219 -1.94 -14.68 20.43
C CYS A 219 -1.48 -15.06 21.84
N LYS A 220 -0.17 -15.29 22.04
CA LYS A 220 0.40 -15.66 23.35
C LYS A 220 0.20 -14.59 24.43
N VAL A 221 0.36 -13.31 24.08
CA VAL A 221 0.16 -12.23 25.07
C VAL A 221 -1.30 -12.14 25.47
N ARG A 222 -2.24 -12.31 24.53
CA ARG A 222 -3.67 -12.36 24.85
C ARG A 222 -3.99 -13.53 25.78
N GLU A 223 -3.45 -14.72 25.53
CA GLU A 223 -3.63 -15.88 26.41
C GLU A 223 -3.11 -15.61 27.82
N GLN A 224 -1.94 -14.95 27.96
CA GLN A 224 -1.38 -14.59 29.26
C GLN A 224 -2.23 -13.53 29.98
N SER A 225 -2.75 -12.53 29.27
CA SER A 225 -3.63 -11.52 29.86
C SER A 225 -4.98 -12.11 30.28
N ILE A 226 -5.56 -13.00 29.48
CA ILE A 226 -6.80 -13.72 29.84
C ILE A 226 -6.56 -14.63 31.05
N LYS A 227 -5.43 -15.36 31.10
CA LYS A 227 -5.06 -16.17 32.27
C LYS A 227 -4.90 -15.31 33.52
N ARG A 228 -4.19 -14.18 33.44
CA ARG A 228 -4.07 -13.24 34.57
C ARG A 228 -5.42 -12.68 35.04
N LEU A 229 -6.32 -12.36 34.12
CA LEU A 229 -7.67 -11.90 34.46
C LEU A 229 -8.53 -13.03 35.05
N ALA A 230 -8.36 -14.27 34.59
CA ALA A 230 -9.01 -15.44 35.17
C ALA A 230 -8.47 -15.76 36.58
N ASP A 231 -7.15 -15.67 36.78
CA ASP A 231 -6.50 -15.87 38.08
C ASP A 231 -6.94 -14.82 39.11
N VAL A 232 -7.08 -13.55 38.70
CA VAL A 232 -7.63 -12.48 39.56
C VAL A 232 -9.09 -12.72 39.94
N ARG A 233 -9.89 -13.32 39.04
CA ARG A 233 -11.33 -13.59 39.27
C ARG A 233 -11.59 -14.86 40.09
N ILE A 234 -10.61 -15.76 40.21
CA ILE A 234 -10.68 -16.97 41.04
C ILE A 234 -10.20 -16.69 42.49
N THR A 235 -9.61 -15.52 42.74
CA THR A 235 -9.05 -15.14 44.06
C THR A 235 -9.95 -14.18 44.88
N LEU A 236 -11.26 -14.11 44.58
CA LEU A 236 -12.28 -13.39 45.35
C LEU A 236 -13.41 -14.35 45.74
#